data_AF-A0A1F7RR11-F1
#
_entry.id   AF-A0A1F7RR11-F1
#
_cell.length_a   1.000
_cell.length_b   1.000
_cell.length_c   1.000
_cell.angle_alpha   90.00
_cell.angle_beta   90.00
_cell.angle_gamma   90.00
#
_symmetry.space_group_name_H-M   'P 1'
#
loop_
_entity.id
_entity.type
_entity.pdbx_description
1 polymer ?
#
loop_
_entity_poly.entity_id
_entity_poly.type
_entity_poly.pdbx_seq_one_letter_code
_entity_poly.pdbx_strand_id
1 'polypeptide(L)'
;MRRKQLRPYGWNPHLHILTTNGGFDSEGSFYHLPEFPVDIMKNIFREKVFSMMIDAHFLHEQTAQKIRQWKHSGFSMYQSFQGGSG
;
A
#
# COMPACT_ATOMS: atom_id res chain seq x y z
N MET A 1 -36.06 -21.77 -1.24
CA MET A 1 -34.88 -21.43 -0.42
C MET A 1 -33.78 -20.85 -1.30
N ARG A 2 -33.48 -19.55 -1.20
CA ARG A 2 -32.32 -18.95 -1.87
C ARG A 2 -31.09 -19.18 -0.98
N ARG A 3 -30.09 -19.94 -1.47
CA ARG A 3 -28.77 -19.98 -0.83
C ARG A 3 -28.24 -18.54 -0.80
N LYS A 4 -28.13 -17.94 0.40
CA LYS A 4 -27.33 -16.73 0.58
C LYS A 4 -25.91 -17.12 0.20
N GLN A 5 -25.43 -16.61 -0.93
CA GLN A 5 -24.04 -16.68 -1.29
C GLN A 5 -23.27 -15.83 -0.27
N LEU A 6 -22.77 -16.47 0.78
CA LEU A 6 -21.83 -15.84 1.70
C LEU A 6 -20.62 -15.46 0.85
N ARG A 7 -20.45 -14.15 0.60
CA ARG A 7 -19.19 -13.63 0.07
C ARG A 7 -18.11 -14.06 1.07
N PRO A 8 -17.14 -14.91 0.68
CA PRO A 8 -16.18 -15.40 1.65
C PRO A 8 -15.30 -14.21 2.06
N TYR A 9 -15.52 -13.77 3.30
CA TYR A 9 -14.67 -12.94 4.14
C TYR A 9 -14.28 -11.58 3.53
N GLY A 10 -14.82 -10.49 4.06
CA GLY A 10 -14.35 -9.11 3.79
C GLY A 10 -12.95 -8.82 4.36
N TRP A 11 -12.04 -9.80 4.26
CA TRP A 11 -10.66 -9.73 4.69
C TRP A 11 -9.88 -8.87 3.70
N ASN A 12 -9.56 -7.66 4.14
CA ASN A 12 -8.75 -6.71 3.41
C ASN A 12 -7.81 -6.03 4.42
N PRO A 13 -6.70 -6.67 4.82
CA PRO A 13 -5.77 -6.07 5.77
C PRO A 13 -5.17 -4.82 5.13
N HIS A 14 -5.44 -3.67 5.72
CA HIS A 14 -5.00 -2.36 5.23
C HIS A 14 -4.55 -1.48 6.38
N LEU A 15 -3.82 -0.44 6.01
CA LEU A 15 -3.29 0.56 6.92
C LEU A 15 -3.70 1.95 6.43
N HIS A 16 -3.99 2.83 7.38
CA HIS A 16 -4.21 4.25 7.12
C HIS A 16 -2.99 5.01 7.65
N ILE A 17 -2.33 5.75 6.77
CA ILE A 17 -1.20 6.61 7.13
C ILE A 17 -1.69 8.05 7.04
N LEU A 18 -1.67 8.75 8.17
CA LEU A 18 -1.82 10.19 8.20
C LEU A 18 -0.41 10.79 8.20
N THR A 19 -0.11 11.54 7.15
CA THR A 19 1.21 12.16 6.95
C THR A 19 1.02 13.59 6.47
N THR A 20 2.04 14.42 6.68
CA THR A 20 2.12 15.76 6.09
C THR A 20 2.16 15.67 4.57
N ASN A 21 1.55 16.64 3.88
CA ASN A 21 1.66 16.77 2.43
C ASN A 21 2.97 17.48 2.02
N GLY A 22 4.09 16.96 2.49
CA GLY A 22 5.39 17.62 2.39
C GLY A 22 6.34 17.25 3.53
N GLY A 23 7.52 17.88 3.54
CA GLY A 23 8.55 17.66 4.54
C GLY A 23 9.44 18.88 4.74
N PHE A 24 10.30 18.83 5.75
CA PHE A 24 11.26 19.89 6.04
C PHE A 24 12.63 19.56 5.44
N ASP A 25 13.34 20.57 4.95
CA ASP A 25 14.75 20.44 4.58
C ASP A 25 15.69 20.55 5.80
N SER A 26 17.01 20.55 5.55
CA SER A 26 18.03 20.68 6.60
C SER A 26 18.02 22.04 7.31
N GLU A 27 17.48 23.07 6.66
CA GLU A 27 17.39 24.44 7.18
C GLU A 27 16.05 24.69 7.91
N GLY A 28 15.16 23.70 7.96
CA GLY A 28 13.86 23.79 8.62
C GLY A 28 12.76 24.44 7.78
N SER A 29 12.98 24.63 6.47
CA SER A 29 11.95 25.12 5.54
C SER A 29 11.02 23.99 5.12
N PHE A 30 9.70 24.22 5.14
CA PHE A 30 8.72 23.22 4.72
C PHE A 30 8.48 23.28 3.21
N TYR A 31 8.52 22.11 2.57
CA TYR A 31 8.27 21.93 1.15
C TYR A 31 7.05 21.04 0.95
N HIS A 32 6.05 21.55 0.22
CA HIS A 32 4.91 20.76 -0.18
C HIS A 32 5.32 19.68 -1.17
N LEU A 33 4.75 18.49 -1.00
CA LEU A 33 4.87 17.43 -1.99
C LEU A 33 3.93 17.75 -3.16
N PRO A 34 4.44 17.95 -4.39
CA PRO A 34 3.61 18.36 -5.53
C PRO A 34 2.63 17.25 -5.94
N GLU A 35 3.09 16.00 -5.92
CA GLU A 35 2.27 14.82 -6.20
C GLU A 35 2.78 13.65 -5.34
N PHE A 36 1.85 12.89 -4.76
CA PHE A 36 2.23 11.67 -4.04
C PHE A 36 2.40 10.51 -5.03
N PRO A 37 3.54 9.81 -5.01
CA PRO A 37 3.83 8.77 -5.99
C PRO A 37 3.15 7.45 -5.61
N VAL A 38 1.81 7.39 -5.77
CA VAL A 38 0.96 6.27 -5.34
C VAL A 38 1.46 4.92 -5.87
N ASP A 39 1.84 4.85 -7.15
CA ASP A 39 2.31 3.60 -7.75
C ASP A 39 3.67 3.13 -7.21
N ILE A 40 4.59 4.06 -6.96
CA ILE A 40 5.89 3.75 -6.35
C ILE A 40 5.66 3.25 -4.93
N MET A 41 4.83 3.95 -4.16
CA MET A 41 4.54 3.60 -2.77
C MET A 41 3.79 2.27 -2.65
N LYS A 42 2.88 1.95 -3.57
CA LYS A 42 2.24 0.63 -3.69
C LYS A 42 3.28 -0.48 -3.90
N ASN A 43 4.27 -0.25 -4.77
CA ASN A 43 5.34 -1.23 -5.00
C ASN A 43 6.23 -1.40 -3.77
N ILE A 44 6.64 -0.29 -3.13
CA ILE A 44 7.39 -0.34 -1.87
C ILE A 44 6.61 -1.11 -0.80
N PHE A 45 5.32 -0.82 -0.63
CA PHE A 45 4.46 -1.51 0.31
C PHE A 45 4.42 -3.02 0.05
N ARG A 46 4.21 -3.43 -1.22
CA ARG A 46 4.25 -4.83 -1.63
C ARG A 46 5.58 -5.50 -1.26
N GLU A 47 6.71 -4.90 -1.63
CA GLU A 47 8.02 -5.51 -1.36
C GLU A 47 8.34 -5.58 0.13
N LYS A 48 7.92 -4.60 0.92
CA LYS A 48 8.06 -4.63 2.39
C LYS A 48 7.23 -5.73 3.03
N VAL A 49 6.00 -5.95 2.56
CA VAL A 49 5.16 -7.06 3.03
C VAL A 49 5.76 -8.40 2.63
N PHE A 50 6.26 -8.55 1.41
CA PHE A 50 6.95 -9.79 1.00
C PHE A 50 8.19 -10.07 1.84
N SER A 51 9.07 -9.08 2.05
CA SER A 51 10.25 -9.24 2.92
C SER A 51 9.83 -9.72 4.31
N MET A 52 8.87 -9.03 4.94
CA MET A 52 8.37 -9.40 6.26
C MET A 52 7.84 -10.83 6.31
N MET A 53 7.06 -11.26 5.31
CA MET A 53 6.50 -12.62 5.27
C MET A 53 7.56 -13.69 4.99
N ILE A 54 8.58 -13.38 4.19
CA ILE A 54 9.69 -14.28 3.88
C ILE A 54 10.58 -14.46 5.12
N ASP A 55 10.94 -13.35 5.77
CA ASP A 55 11.73 -13.36 7.01
C ASP A 55 11.01 -14.16 8.12
N ALA A 56 9.67 -14.07 8.15
CA ALA A 56 8.82 -14.83 9.05
C ALA A 56 8.50 -16.27 8.58
N HIS A 57 9.08 -16.73 7.47
CA HIS A 57 8.89 -18.06 6.87
C HIS A 57 7.43 -18.40 6.47
N PHE A 58 6.58 -17.37 6.32
CA PHE A 58 5.20 -17.53 5.84
C PHE A 58 5.07 -17.44 4.31
N LEU A 59 6.12 -17.00 3.63
CA LEU A 59 6.17 -16.89 2.17
C LEU A 59 7.52 -17.35 1.65
N HIS A 60 7.53 -18.17 0.60
CA HIS A 60 8.77 -18.56 -0.08
C HIS A 60 9.12 -17.55 -1.17
N GLU A 61 10.41 -17.27 -1.38
CA GLU A 61 10.88 -16.29 -2.39
C GLU A 61 10.35 -16.62 -3.80
N GLN A 62 10.38 -17.90 -4.20
CA GLN A 62 9.85 -18.32 -5.51
C GLN A 62 8.35 -18.03 -5.65
N THR A 63 7.59 -18.10 -4.56
CA THR A 63 6.16 -17.76 -4.56
C THR A 63 5.99 -16.25 -4.68
N ALA A 64 6.78 -15.45 -3.95
CA ALA A 64 6.77 -13.99 -4.07
C ALA A 64 7.07 -13.53 -5.51
N GLN A 65 8.08 -14.14 -6.17
CA GLN A 65 8.40 -13.89 -7.58
C GLN A 65 7.24 -14.15 -8.52
N LYS A 66 6.49 -15.24 -8.32
CA LYS A 66 5.28 -15.52 -9.10
C LYS A 66 4.21 -14.45 -8.90
N ILE A 67 3.96 -14.02 -7.66
CA ILE A 67 2.97 -12.98 -7.36
C ILE A 67 3.35 -11.63 -7.98
N ARG A 68 4.64 -11.28 -8.04
CA ARG A 68 5.14 -10.05 -8.70
C ARG A 68 4.78 -9.99 -10.19
N GLN A 69 4.64 -11.13 -10.85
CA GLN A 69 4.30 -11.24 -12.27
C GLN A 69 2.79 -11.19 -12.54
N TRP A 70 1.95 -11.25 -11.52
CA TRP A 70 0.50 -11.20 -11.70
C TRP A 70 0.07 -9.81 -12.18
N LYS A 71 -0.80 -9.79 -13.21
CA LYS A 71 -1.42 -8.55 -13.72
C LYS A 71 -2.07 -7.73 -12.60
N HIS A 72 -2.68 -8.42 -11.62
CA HIS A 72 -3.23 -7.83 -10.41
C HIS A 72 -2.57 -8.49 -9.19
N SER A 73 -1.56 -7.83 -8.63
CA SER A 73 -0.78 -8.37 -7.50
C SER A 73 -1.55 -8.51 -6.19
N GLY A 74 -2.76 -7.95 -6.10
CA GLY A 74 -3.56 -7.87 -4.87
C GLY A 74 -3.19 -6.69 -3.95
N PHE A 75 -2.13 -5.95 -4.27
CA PHE A 75 -1.73 -4.74 -3.53
C PHE A 75 -2.35 -3.50 -4.16
N SER A 76 -2.86 -2.62 -3.31
CA SER A 76 -3.42 -1.33 -3.69
C SER A 76 -2.96 -0.26 -2.73
N MET A 77 -2.89 0.97 -3.21
CA MET A 77 -2.69 2.16 -2.40
C MET A 77 -3.64 3.23 -2.89
N TYR A 78 -4.22 3.96 -1.95
CA TYR A 78 -5.10 5.08 -2.22
C TYR A 78 -4.65 6.26 -1.36
N GLN A 79 -4.59 7.43 -1.98
CA GLN A 79 -4.36 8.67 -1.29
C GLN A 79 -5.67 9.47 -1.33
N SER A 80 -6.05 10.02 -0.18
CA SER A 80 -7.04 11.09 -0.10
C SER A 80 -6.33 12.39 0.27
N PHE A 81 -6.76 13.49 -0.33
CA PHE A 81 -6.34 14.82 0.07
C PHE A 81 -7.49 15.46 0.88
N GLN A 82 -7.21 15.81 2.13
CA GLN A 82 -8.12 16.60 2.97
C GLN A 82 -7.49 17.97 3.19
N GLY A 83 -7.43 18.77 2.12
CA GLY A 83 -7.08 20.19 2.18
C GLY A 83 -8.08 20.96 1.34
N GLY A 84 -8.76 21.94 1.94
CA GLY A 84 -9.65 22.84 1.21
C GLY A 84 -8.86 23.64 0.17
N SER A 85 -9.51 23.93 -0.95
CA SER A 85 -9.08 24.95 -1.91
C SER A 85 -8.90 26.28 -1.15
N GLY A 86 -7.64 26.65 -0.91
CA GLY A 86 -7.23 28.01 -0.61
C GLY A 86 -6.87 28.72 -1.90
#